data_AF-A0A318HUR2-F1
#
_entry.id   AF-A0A318HUR2-F1
#
_cell.length_a   1.000
_cell.length_b   1.000
_cell.length_c   1.000
_cell.angle_alpha   90.00
_cell.angle_beta   90.00
_cell.angle_gamma   90.00
#
_symmetry.space_group_name_H-M   'P 1'
#
loop_
_entity.id
_entity.type
_entity.pdbx_description
1 polymer ?
#
loop_
_entity_poly.entity_id
_entity_poly.type
_entity_poly.pdbx_seq_one_letter_code
_entity_poly.pdbx_strand_id
1 'polypeptide(L)'
;MNLGLDAATLIREYLLLGLRFDRIEEGYVDSFTGDPALRHQVQNEPPPDPAELARQAEGLAAEVPLADGLDSVRADYVTAHLRALACAGRKFAGQDVGFVDEVEAYFDVHIAKGDPERYRQAHRALDDALGGSGPLAERMAAYRASEEIPPDRLEEAIHAFSSALRDRVRAEYPLPDTETITYEVVTDKPWSGFNYYLGDYRSTVAVNADLKQQMSNLPRLVAHESYPGHHTEHCRKEAGLVEGKGQTEQTIFLVNTPQCLMAEGLADLALYAAIGPNWGGWAADIYADLGLRFDGERAEAVSEAGAALADVRQDAALMLHDEHRDVDDVADFLKRWLLVNDDRARQTLRFLSSPLWRAYTSTYVEGYRLLRGWLEARQRGVSLTERFGRLLDEPLIPSSLRDVG
;
A
#
# COMPACT_ATOMS: atom_id res chain seq x y z
N MET A 1 14.97 -31.96 -27.42
CA MET A 1 15.53 -30.68 -26.97
C MET A 1 14.36 -29.87 -26.45
N ASN A 2 14.21 -29.78 -25.13
CA ASN A 2 13.23 -28.89 -24.52
C ASN A 2 13.81 -27.49 -24.71
N LEU A 3 13.31 -26.74 -25.69
CA LEU A 3 13.62 -25.32 -25.81
C LEU A 3 12.81 -24.65 -24.69
N GLY A 4 13.38 -24.55 -23.49
CA GLY A 4 12.79 -23.71 -22.44
C GLY A 4 12.63 -22.29 -22.99
N LEU A 5 11.55 -21.61 -22.61
CA LEU A 5 11.41 -20.19 -22.93
C LEU A 5 12.62 -19.44 -22.36
N ASP A 6 13.21 -18.54 -23.15
CA ASP A 6 14.16 -17.60 -22.58
C ASP A 6 13.43 -16.63 -21.62
N ALA A 7 14.14 -16.11 -20.61
CA ALA A 7 13.54 -15.21 -19.63
C ALA A 7 12.89 -13.98 -20.28
N ALA A 8 13.44 -13.46 -21.37
CA ALA A 8 12.89 -12.29 -22.06
C ALA A 8 11.49 -12.57 -22.62
N THR A 9 11.29 -13.74 -23.24
CA THR A 9 9.98 -14.17 -23.76
C THR A 9 8.99 -14.40 -22.64
N LEU A 10 9.41 -15.05 -21.54
CA LEU A 10 8.54 -15.30 -20.39
C LEU A 10 8.08 -13.98 -19.75
N ILE A 11 9.00 -13.05 -19.51
CA ILE A 11 8.66 -11.74 -18.95
C ILE A 11 7.75 -10.96 -19.89
N ARG A 12 8.01 -11.01 -21.20
CA ARG A 12 7.14 -10.35 -22.18
C ARG A 12 5.70 -10.88 -22.12
N GLU A 13 5.52 -12.20 -22.02
CA GLU A 13 4.18 -12.79 -21.89
C GLU A 13 3.53 -12.45 -20.54
N TYR A 14 4.30 -12.38 -19.45
CA TYR A 14 3.83 -11.87 -18.16
C TYR A 14 3.33 -10.41 -18.26
N LEU A 15 4.07 -9.52 -18.93
CA LEU A 15 3.66 -8.12 -19.13
C LEU A 15 2.37 -8.01 -19.96
N LEU A 16 2.27 -8.77 -21.06
CA LEU A 16 1.05 -8.82 -21.87
C LEU A 16 -0.14 -9.35 -21.07
N LEU A 17 0.07 -10.40 -20.27
CA LEU A 17 -0.97 -10.96 -19.42
C LEU A 17 -1.49 -9.91 -18.43
N GLY A 18 -0.62 -9.19 -17.73
CA GLY A 18 -1.02 -8.12 -16.82
C GLY A 18 -1.82 -7.01 -17.51
N LEU A 19 -1.38 -6.57 -18.69
CA LEU A 19 -2.10 -5.59 -19.50
C LEU A 19 -3.48 -6.10 -19.99
N ARG A 20 -3.65 -7.41 -20.20
CA ARG A 20 -4.95 -8.00 -20.55
C ARG A 20 -5.92 -7.99 -19.37
N PHE A 21 -5.43 -8.13 -18.14
CA PHE A 21 -6.27 -8.00 -16.94
C PHE A 21 -6.85 -6.59 -16.77
N ASP A 22 -6.11 -5.55 -17.16
CA ASP A 22 -6.62 -4.16 -17.18
C ASP A 22 -7.78 -3.95 -18.17
N ARG A 23 -7.88 -4.82 -19.20
CA ARG A 23 -9.04 -4.84 -20.11
C ARG A 23 -10.25 -5.60 -19.55
N ILE A 24 -10.06 -6.38 -18.48
CA ILE A 24 -11.15 -7.04 -17.75
C ILE A 24 -11.71 -6.10 -16.68
N GLU A 25 -10.83 -5.49 -15.89
CA GLU A 25 -11.17 -4.55 -14.82
C GLU A 25 -10.26 -3.31 -14.96
N GLU A 26 -10.85 -2.17 -15.28
CA GLU A 26 -10.10 -0.91 -15.44
C GLU A 26 -9.44 -0.52 -14.11
N GLY A 27 -8.14 -0.23 -14.14
CA GLY A 27 -7.35 0.10 -12.95
C GLY A 27 -6.70 -1.12 -12.30
N TYR A 28 -6.75 -2.29 -12.94
CA TYR A 28 -5.95 -3.45 -12.52
C TYR A 28 -4.45 -3.20 -12.72
N VAL A 29 -4.07 -2.43 -13.75
CA VAL A 29 -2.71 -1.90 -13.91
C VAL A 29 -2.66 -0.50 -13.29
N ASP A 30 -2.00 -0.39 -12.14
CA ASP A 30 -1.81 0.88 -11.43
C ASP A 30 -0.84 1.80 -12.18
N SER A 31 0.29 1.25 -12.62
CA SER A 31 1.27 1.94 -13.46
C SER A 31 1.91 0.98 -14.46
N PHE A 32 2.24 1.51 -15.64
CA PHE A 32 3.01 0.80 -16.67
C PHE A 32 3.97 1.77 -17.35
N THR A 33 5.26 1.54 -17.16
CA THR A 33 6.37 2.34 -17.70
C THR A 33 7.19 1.56 -18.73
N GLY A 34 6.74 0.36 -19.09
CA GLY A 34 7.38 -0.49 -20.09
C GLY A 34 7.09 -0.04 -21.52
N ASP A 35 7.46 -0.88 -22.49
CA ASP A 35 7.28 -0.58 -23.92
C ASP A 35 5.81 -0.28 -24.26
N PRO A 36 5.47 0.96 -24.70
CA PRO A 36 4.10 1.33 -25.07
C PRO A 36 3.52 0.46 -26.19
N ALA A 37 4.36 -0.18 -27.02
CA ALA A 37 3.90 -1.09 -28.06
C ALA A 37 3.19 -2.32 -27.49
N LEU A 38 3.54 -2.78 -26.28
CA LEU A 38 2.84 -3.89 -25.61
C LEU A 38 1.40 -3.50 -25.25
N ARG A 39 1.21 -2.28 -24.71
CA ARG A 39 -0.12 -1.74 -24.40
C ARG A 39 -0.95 -1.58 -25.68
N HIS A 40 -0.36 -1.04 -26.74
CA HIS A 40 -1.03 -0.94 -28.04
C HIS A 40 -1.39 -2.31 -28.63
N GLN A 41 -0.53 -3.31 -28.48
CA GLN A 41 -0.83 -4.68 -28.91
C GLN A 41 -2.09 -5.18 -28.19
N VAL A 42 -2.09 -5.15 -26.86
CA VAL A 42 -3.19 -5.67 -26.03
C VAL A 42 -4.51 -4.93 -26.29
N GLN A 43 -4.47 -3.63 -26.54
CA GLN A 43 -5.67 -2.85 -26.90
C GLN A 43 -6.30 -3.28 -28.24
N ASN A 44 -5.50 -3.81 -29.18
CA ASN A 44 -5.96 -4.28 -30.48
C ASN A 44 -6.35 -5.77 -30.50
N GLU A 45 -6.16 -6.50 -29.39
CA GLU A 45 -6.61 -7.88 -29.26
C GLU A 45 -8.14 -7.96 -29.09
N PRO A 46 -8.78 -9.12 -29.41
CA PRO A 46 -10.16 -9.37 -29.03
C PRO A 46 -10.39 -9.18 -27.52
N PRO A 47 -11.64 -8.96 -27.07
CA PRO A 47 -11.94 -8.92 -25.64
C PRO A 47 -11.40 -10.19 -24.93
N PRO A 48 -10.65 -10.05 -23.83
CA PRO A 48 -10.08 -11.20 -23.14
C PRO A 48 -11.17 -12.05 -22.46
N ASP A 49 -10.91 -13.35 -22.36
CA ASP A 49 -11.70 -14.28 -21.54
C ASP A 49 -10.97 -14.51 -20.21
N PRO A 50 -11.55 -14.12 -19.06
CA PRO A 50 -10.91 -14.30 -17.76
C PRO A 50 -10.50 -15.74 -17.43
N ALA A 51 -11.28 -16.73 -17.87
CA ALA A 51 -10.97 -18.14 -17.64
C ALA A 51 -9.73 -18.57 -18.44
N GLU A 52 -9.57 -18.01 -19.63
CA GLU A 52 -8.38 -18.22 -20.46
C GLU A 52 -7.16 -17.51 -19.87
N LEU A 53 -7.31 -16.27 -19.38
CA LEU A 53 -6.22 -15.57 -18.69
C LEU A 53 -5.75 -16.32 -17.44
N ALA A 54 -6.66 -16.94 -16.68
CA ALA A 54 -6.30 -17.79 -15.55
C ALA A 54 -5.43 -18.98 -15.97
N ARG A 55 -5.82 -19.67 -17.05
CA ARG A 55 -5.03 -20.79 -17.61
C ARG A 55 -3.66 -20.34 -18.13
N GLN A 56 -3.59 -19.17 -18.76
CA GLN A 56 -2.33 -18.59 -19.21
C GLN A 56 -1.41 -18.27 -18.03
N ALA A 57 -1.95 -17.71 -16.95
CA ALA A 57 -1.20 -17.44 -15.73
C ALA A 57 -0.62 -18.73 -15.10
N GLU A 58 -1.44 -19.78 -15.01
CA GLU A 58 -1.04 -21.10 -14.51
C GLU A 58 0.02 -21.76 -15.42
N GLY A 59 -0.14 -21.65 -16.74
CA GLY A 59 0.82 -22.13 -17.72
C GLY A 59 2.17 -21.43 -17.61
N LEU A 60 2.19 -20.10 -17.58
CA LEU A 60 3.41 -19.32 -17.39
C LEU A 60 4.08 -19.63 -16.05
N ALA A 61 3.31 -19.81 -14.97
CA ALA A 61 3.87 -20.15 -13.66
C ALA A 61 4.60 -21.50 -13.68
N ALA A 62 4.11 -22.48 -14.45
CA ALA A 62 4.77 -23.77 -14.64
C ALA A 62 6.05 -23.67 -15.49
N GLU A 63 6.19 -22.63 -16.32
CA GLU A 63 7.37 -22.37 -17.15
C GLU A 63 8.48 -21.61 -16.42
N VAL A 64 8.15 -20.82 -15.38
CA VAL A 64 9.13 -20.03 -14.60
C VAL A 64 10.35 -20.84 -14.16
N PRO A 65 10.23 -22.03 -13.54
CA PRO A 65 11.38 -22.82 -13.11
C PRO A 65 12.24 -23.38 -14.25
N LEU A 66 11.74 -23.33 -15.48
CA LEU A 66 12.38 -23.86 -16.68
C LEU A 66 13.04 -22.77 -17.53
N ALA A 67 12.82 -21.49 -17.19
CA ALA A 67 13.29 -20.36 -17.98
C ALA A 67 14.78 -20.11 -17.81
N ASP A 68 15.51 -20.00 -18.93
CA ASP A 68 16.94 -19.68 -18.92
C ASP A 68 17.15 -18.17 -18.71
N GLY A 69 18.10 -17.80 -17.85
CA GLY A 69 18.43 -16.40 -17.54
C GLY A 69 17.52 -15.70 -16.51
N LEU A 70 16.67 -16.43 -15.80
CA LEU A 70 15.88 -15.93 -14.67
C LEU A 70 16.50 -16.40 -13.34
N ASP A 71 17.00 -15.47 -12.52
CA ASP A 71 17.51 -15.82 -11.19
C ASP A 71 16.37 -16.16 -10.22
N SER A 72 16.71 -16.78 -9.08
CA SER A 72 15.71 -17.29 -8.12
C SER A 72 14.81 -16.19 -7.55
N VAL A 73 15.37 -15.00 -7.28
CA VAL A 73 14.58 -13.89 -6.70
C VAL A 73 13.55 -13.39 -7.71
N ARG A 74 13.96 -13.23 -8.96
CA ARG A 74 13.06 -12.85 -10.06
C ARG A 74 12.03 -13.95 -10.35
N ALA A 75 12.43 -15.21 -10.29
CA ALA A 75 11.53 -16.35 -10.45
C ALA A 75 10.46 -16.39 -9.35
N ASP A 76 10.84 -16.19 -8.09
CA ASP A 76 9.91 -16.14 -6.95
C ASP A 76 8.92 -14.97 -7.10
N TYR A 77 9.42 -13.78 -7.46
CA TYR A 77 8.60 -12.60 -7.73
C TYR A 77 7.54 -12.87 -8.80
N VAL A 78 7.96 -13.33 -9.98
CA VAL A 78 7.05 -13.58 -11.11
C VAL A 78 6.07 -14.71 -10.80
N THR A 79 6.51 -15.78 -10.12
CA THR A 79 5.64 -16.88 -9.71
C THR A 79 4.53 -16.40 -8.77
N ALA A 80 4.87 -15.57 -7.79
CA ALA A 80 3.91 -15.02 -6.84
C ALA A 80 2.87 -14.12 -7.53
N HIS A 81 3.31 -13.31 -8.51
CA HIS A 81 2.41 -12.50 -9.32
C HIS A 81 1.49 -13.35 -10.20
N LEU A 82 2.02 -14.39 -10.86
CA LEU A 82 1.22 -15.29 -11.70
C LEU A 82 0.20 -16.08 -10.88
N ARG A 83 0.51 -16.47 -9.63
CA ARG A 83 -0.46 -17.05 -8.70
C ARG A 83 -1.63 -16.09 -8.42
N ALA A 84 -1.32 -14.81 -8.18
CA ALA A 84 -2.33 -13.78 -7.96
C ALA A 84 -3.21 -13.57 -9.20
N LEU A 85 -2.60 -13.47 -10.39
CA LEU A 85 -3.30 -13.35 -11.67
C LEU A 85 -4.20 -14.55 -11.98
N ALA A 86 -3.74 -15.77 -11.70
CA ALA A 86 -4.55 -16.98 -11.85
C ALA A 86 -5.81 -16.93 -10.97
N CYS A 87 -5.66 -16.48 -9.71
CA CYS A 87 -6.79 -16.28 -8.80
C CYS A 87 -7.75 -15.20 -9.32
N ALA A 88 -7.23 -14.07 -9.79
CA ALA A 88 -8.04 -12.99 -10.36
C ALA A 88 -8.83 -13.47 -11.59
N GLY A 89 -8.20 -14.21 -12.49
CA GLY A 89 -8.87 -14.75 -13.68
C GLY A 89 -10.01 -15.71 -13.31
N ARG A 90 -9.82 -16.60 -12.33
CA ARG A 90 -10.88 -17.48 -11.81
C ARG A 90 -12.05 -16.68 -11.23
N LYS A 91 -11.75 -15.66 -10.42
CA LYS A 91 -12.77 -14.77 -9.85
C LYS A 91 -13.55 -13.99 -10.92
N PHE A 92 -12.86 -13.37 -11.87
CA PHE A 92 -13.51 -12.64 -12.97
C PHE A 92 -14.30 -13.57 -13.90
N ALA A 93 -13.95 -14.86 -13.97
CA ALA A 93 -14.74 -15.90 -14.62
C ALA A 93 -15.97 -16.35 -13.80
N GLY A 94 -16.22 -15.76 -12.62
CA GLY A 94 -17.34 -16.09 -11.74
C GLY A 94 -17.17 -17.37 -10.93
N GLN A 95 -15.94 -17.90 -10.80
CA GLN A 95 -15.68 -19.04 -9.92
C GLN A 95 -15.69 -18.59 -8.46
N ASP A 96 -16.22 -19.46 -7.59
CA ASP A 96 -16.23 -19.23 -6.16
C ASP A 96 -14.83 -19.46 -5.57
N VAL A 97 -14.29 -18.43 -4.91
CA VAL A 97 -12.99 -18.43 -4.25
C VAL A 97 -13.21 -17.88 -2.85
N GLY A 98 -12.86 -18.67 -1.83
CA GLY A 98 -12.95 -18.25 -0.44
C GLY A 98 -12.13 -17.00 -0.20
N PHE A 99 -12.63 -16.08 0.64
CA PHE A 99 -11.99 -14.77 0.83
C PHE A 99 -10.57 -14.88 1.42
N VAL A 100 -10.33 -15.84 2.32
CA VAL A 100 -8.99 -16.10 2.87
C VAL A 100 -8.04 -16.64 1.79
N ASP A 101 -8.50 -17.59 0.97
CA ASP A 101 -7.71 -18.14 -0.15
C ASP A 101 -7.39 -17.09 -1.21
N GLU A 102 -8.34 -16.18 -1.45
CA GLU A 102 -8.15 -15.01 -2.32
C GLU A 102 -7.03 -14.11 -1.81
N VAL A 103 -7.08 -13.72 -0.53
CA VAL A 103 -6.06 -12.88 0.10
C VAL A 103 -4.70 -13.57 0.09
N GLU A 104 -4.66 -14.88 0.34
CA GLU A 104 -3.42 -15.65 0.28
C GLU A 104 -2.84 -15.68 -1.14
N ALA A 105 -3.68 -15.88 -2.16
CA ALA A 105 -3.22 -15.87 -3.54
C ALA A 105 -2.78 -14.48 -4.02
N TYR A 106 -3.51 -13.42 -3.63
CA TYR A 106 -3.21 -12.04 -4.03
C TYR A 106 -2.00 -11.47 -3.33
N PHE A 107 -1.87 -11.67 -2.02
CA PHE A 107 -0.91 -10.93 -1.21
C PHE A 107 0.11 -11.82 -0.51
N ASP A 108 0.09 -13.13 -0.79
CA ASP A 108 1.03 -14.08 -0.21
C ASP A 108 1.03 -14.02 1.34
N VAL A 109 -0.14 -13.85 1.94
CA VAL A 109 -0.33 -13.83 3.40
C VAL A 109 -1.64 -14.51 3.78
N HIS A 110 -1.64 -15.19 4.91
CA HIS A 110 -2.87 -15.76 5.46
C HIS A 110 -3.44 -14.82 6.52
N ILE A 111 -4.73 -14.47 6.38
CA ILE A 111 -5.42 -13.57 7.32
C ILE A 111 -6.35 -14.33 8.27
N ALA A 112 -6.56 -13.76 9.45
CA ALA A 112 -7.51 -14.24 10.44
C ALA A 112 -8.01 -13.07 11.27
N LYS A 113 -9.12 -13.27 12.00
CA LYS A 113 -9.67 -12.24 12.87
C LYS A 113 -8.76 -11.96 14.05
N GLY A 114 -8.63 -10.68 14.39
CA GLY A 114 -7.93 -10.22 15.58
C GLY A 114 -8.65 -10.59 16.88
N ASP A 115 -7.95 -10.41 18.01
CA ASP A 115 -8.53 -10.55 19.34
C ASP A 115 -9.23 -9.24 19.76
N PRO A 116 -10.57 -9.24 19.98
CA PRO A 116 -11.30 -8.06 20.43
C PRO A 116 -10.77 -7.45 21.74
N GLU A 117 -10.06 -8.20 22.59
CA GLU A 117 -9.42 -7.61 23.78
C GLU A 117 -8.32 -6.61 23.43
N ARG A 118 -7.59 -6.79 22.32
CA ARG A 118 -6.62 -5.79 21.83
C ARG A 118 -7.31 -4.47 21.48
N TYR A 119 -8.51 -4.53 20.91
CA TYR A 119 -9.30 -3.33 20.63
C TYR A 119 -9.82 -2.65 21.91
N ARG A 120 -10.20 -3.44 22.93
CA ARG A 120 -10.56 -2.87 24.25
C ARG A 120 -9.37 -2.21 24.92
N GLN A 121 -8.18 -2.79 24.82
CA GLN A 121 -6.94 -2.20 25.33
C GLN A 121 -6.61 -0.89 24.61
N ALA A 122 -6.74 -0.86 23.28
CA ALA A 122 -6.60 0.37 22.49
C ALA A 122 -7.62 1.44 22.91
N HIS A 123 -8.88 1.08 23.17
CA HIS A 123 -9.88 2.03 23.70
C HIS A 123 -9.48 2.59 25.06
N ARG A 124 -8.94 1.77 25.97
CA ARG A 124 -8.44 2.25 27.28
C ARG A 124 -7.25 3.20 27.11
N ALA A 125 -6.29 2.86 26.26
CA ALA A 125 -5.15 3.73 25.98
C ALA A 125 -5.57 5.05 25.32
N LEU A 126 -6.56 5.02 24.42
CA LEU A 126 -7.14 6.22 23.81
C LEU A 126 -7.91 7.06 24.85
N ASP A 127 -8.59 6.43 25.82
CA ASP A 127 -9.24 7.12 26.94
C ASP A 127 -8.24 7.95 27.73
N ASP A 128 -7.11 7.34 28.09
CA ASP A 128 -6.02 7.99 28.81
C ASP A 128 -5.36 9.11 27.99
N ALA A 129 -5.02 8.85 26.72
CA ALA A 129 -4.33 9.79 25.84
C ALA A 129 -5.19 11.02 25.47
N LEU A 130 -6.51 10.84 25.32
CA LEU A 130 -7.43 11.94 25.04
C LEU A 130 -7.79 12.72 26.31
N GLY A 131 -7.92 12.02 27.45
CA GLY A 131 -8.35 12.59 28.71
C GLY A 131 -9.80 13.12 28.69
N GLY A 132 -10.18 13.87 29.73
CA GLY A 132 -11.51 14.49 29.85
C GLY A 132 -12.61 13.53 30.29
N SER A 133 -13.87 13.96 30.19
CA SER A 133 -15.05 13.17 30.59
C SER A 133 -16.06 13.02 29.46
N GLY A 134 -16.87 11.96 29.48
CA GLY A 134 -17.91 11.69 28.47
C GLY A 134 -17.56 10.51 27.56
N PRO A 135 -18.39 10.21 26.55
CA PRO A 135 -18.18 9.08 25.65
C PRO A 135 -16.88 9.19 24.84
N LEU A 136 -16.08 8.11 24.79
CA LEU A 136 -14.80 8.09 24.08
C LEU A 136 -14.92 8.47 22.60
N ALA A 137 -15.97 8.01 21.91
CA ALA A 137 -16.19 8.32 20.50
C ALA A 137 -16.42 9.82 20.24
N GLU A 138 -17.11 10.52 21.14
CA GLU A 138 -17.32 11.97 21.04
C GLU A 138 -16.02 12.74 21.24
N ARG A 139 -15.20 12.34 22.23
CA ARG A 139 -13.88 12.95 22.47
C ARG A 139 -12.93 12.69 21.30
N MET A 140 -12.94 11.50 20.71
CA MET A 140 -12.14 11.18 19.52
C MET A 140 -12.58 12.01 18.31
N ALA A 141 -13.89 12.21 18.11
CA ALA A 141 -14.41 13.07 17.05
C ALA A 141 -13.99 14.53 17.26
N ALA A 142 -14.08 15.04 18.49
CA ALA A 142 -13.64 16.39 18.84
C ALA A 142 -12.13 16.59 18.63
N TYR A 143 -11.31 15.60 19.00
CA TYR A 143 -9.86 15.61 18.75
C TYR A 143 -9.55 15.67 17.25
N ARG A 144 -10.16 14.79 16.44
CA ARG A 144 -10.00 14.80 14.97
C ARG A 144 -10.43 16.14 14.36
N ALA A 145 -11.49 16.76 14.88
CA ALA A 145 -11.95 18.06 14.42
C ALA A 145 -11.00 19.21 14.80
N SER A 146 -10.36 19.14 15.97
CA SER A 146 -9.36 20.15 16.38
C SER A 146 -8.06 20.08 15.58
N GLU A 147 -7.82 18.95 14.92
CA GLU A 147 -6.64 18.68 14.11
C GLU A 147 -6.83 19.07 12.64
N GLU A 148 -8.02 19.55 12.23
CA GLU A 148 -8.32 19.88 10.85
C GLU A 148 -7.38 20.98 10.31
N ILE A 149 -6.71 20.69 9.20
CA ILE A 149 -5.87 21.63 8.47
C ILE A 149 -6.79 22.59 7.70
N PRO A 150 -6.63 23.91 7.84
CA PRO A 150 -7.36 24.86 7.00
C PRO A 150 -7.07 24.59 5.51
N PRO A 151 -8.08 24.50 4.64
CA PRO A 151 -7.88 24.12 3.23
C PRO A 151 -6.88 25.00 2.47
N ASP A 152 -6.83 26.29 2.80
CA ASP A 152 -5.91 27.28 2.23
C ASP A 152 -4.45 27.10 2.68
N ARG A 153 -4.21 26.28 3.71
CA ARG A 153 -2.86 25.95 4.22
C ARG A 153 -2.39 24.55 3.83
N LEU A 154 -3.27 23.73 3.24
CA LEU A 154 -2.97 22.33 2.94
C LEU A 154 -1.81 22.18 1.94
N GLU A 155 -1.86 22.90 0.82
CA GLU A 155 -0.83 22.82 -0.22
C GLU A 155 0.55 23.27 0.29
N GLU A 156 0.59 24.38 1.03
CA GLU A 156 1.81 24.88 1.67
C GLU A 156 2.40 23.86 2.64
N ALA A 157 1.56 23.22 3.47
CA ALA A 157 1.98 22.19 4.40
C ALA A 157 2.50 20.93 3.68
N ILE A 158 1.87 20.49 2.58
CA ILE A 158 2.34 19.37 1.76
C ILE A 158 3.76 19.65 1.26
N HIS A 159 3.99 20.84 0.69
CA HIS A 159 5.31 21.21 0.18
C HIS A 159 6.36 21.29 1.30
N ALA A 160 6.01 21.84 2.47
CA ALA A 160 6.92 21.93 3.60
C ALA A 160 7.38 20.55 4.09
N PHE A 161 6.43 19.62 4.30
CA PHE A 161 6.77 18.25 4.70
C PHE A 161 7.55 17.50 3.62
N SER A 162 7.15 17.64 2.36
CA SER A 162 7.83 17.00 1.24
C SER A 162 9.29 17.45 1.13
N SER A 163 9.54 18.76 1.21
CA SER A 163 10.90 19.31 1.17
C SER A 163 11.75 18.79 2.34
N ALA A 164 11.22 18.83 3.56
CA ALA A 164 11.93 18.37 4.75
C ALA A 164 12.26 16.87 4.69
N LEU A 165 11.33 16.05 4.19
CA LEU A 165 11.56 14.62 3.99
C LEU A 165 12.57 14.36 2.87
N ARG A 166 12.48 15.08 1.74
CA ARG A 166 13.38 14.92 0.59
C ARG A 166 14.84 15.14 0.96
N ASP A 167 15.13 16.21 1.71
CA ASP A 167 16.51 16.54 2.13
C ASP A 167 17.12 15.42 2.97
N ARG A 168 16.31 14.81 3.84
CA ARG A 168 16.75 13.70 4.68
C ARG A 168 16.87 12.40 3.91
N VAL A 169 15.88 12.08 3.07
CA VAL A 169 15.82 10.83 2.31
C VAL A 169 16.94 10.76 1.28
N ARG A 170 17.26 11.85 0.57
CA ARG A 170 18.35 11.85 -0.42
C ARG A 170 19.73 11.58 0.20
N ALA A 171 19.93 11.90 1.46
CA ALA A 171 21.19 11.63 2.15
C ALA A 171 21.39 10.14 2.46
N GLU A 172 20.30 9.43 2.77
CA GLU A 172 20.31 8.02 3.18
C GLU A 172 20.03 7.07 1.99
N TYR A 173 19.19 7.52 1.05
CA TYR A 173 18.72 6.81 -0.13
C TYR A 173 18.92 7.69 -1.37
N PRO A 174 20.11 7.66 -2.01
CA PRO A 174 20.38 8.48 -3.18
C PRO A 174 19.36 8.22 -4.30
N LEU A 175 18.78 9.29 -4.84
CA LEU A 175 17.81 9.23 -5.94
C LEU A 175 18.43 9.85 -7.22
N PRO A 176 17.94 9.47 -8.42
CA PRO A 176 18.34 10.13 -9.66
C PRO A 176 18.13 11.65 -9.59
N ASP A 177 19.08 12.43 -10.11
CA ASP A 177 19.03 13.90 -10.05
C ASP A 177 17.78 14.50 -10.72
N THR A 178 17.20 13.76 -11.68
CA THR A 178 16.02 14.14 -12.45
C THR A 178 14.69 13.78 -11.79
N GLU A 179 14.69 13.09 -10.64
CA GLU A 179 13.43 12.77 -9.96
C GLU A 179 12.62 14.03 -9.68
N THR A 180 11.31 13.93 -9.87
CA THR A 180 10.38 15.05 -9.65
C THR A 180 9.01 14.55 -9.19
N ILE A 181 8.44 15.25 -8.22
CA ILE A 181 7.04 15.10 -7.82
C ILE A 181 6.28 16.39 -8.14
N THR A 182 5.14 16.25 -8.82
CA THR A 182 4.11 17.28 -8.91
C THR A 182 3.04 17.02 -7.86
N TYR A 183 2.73 18.01 -7.04
CA TYR A 183 1.63 17.90 -6.07
C TYR A 183 0.37 18.56 -6.63
N GLU A 184 -0.76 17.87 -6.49
CA GLU A 184 -2.08 18.38 -6.91
C GLU A 184 -3.08 18.25 -5.76
N VAL A 185 -3.80 19.32 -5.45
CA VAL A 185 -4.94 19.26 -4.54
C VAL A 185 -6.19 19.00 -5.37
N VAL A 186 -6.84 17.87 -5.14
CA VAL A 186 -7.99 17.40 -5.92
C VAL A 186 -9.25 17.27 -5.06
N THR A 187 -10.40 17.18 -5.73
CA THR A 187 -11.72 16.95 -5.11
C THR A 187 -12.43 15.79 -5.82
N ASP A 188 -13.53 15.33 -5.26
CA ASP A 188 -14.42 14.24 -5.71
C ASP A 188 -13.70 12.90 -5.86
N LYS A 189 -12.82 12.58 -4.91
CA LYS A 189 -12.07 11.31 -4.86
C LYS A 189 -12.45 10.45 -3.65
N PRO A 190 -12.39 9.12 -3.76
CA PRO A 190 -12.73 8.22 -2.65
C PRO A 190 -11.57 7.99 -1.65
N TRP A 191 -10.37 8.48 -1.95
CA TRP A 191 -9.12 8.28 -1.18
C TRP A 191 -8.57 9.60 -0.62
N SER A 192 -7.60 9.55 0.30
CA SER A 192 -6.97 10.75 0.91
C SER A 192 -5.76 11.29 0.14
N GLY A 193 -4.92 10.39 -0.38
CA GLY A 193 -3.81 10.71 -1.27
C GLY A 193 -3.63 9.56 -2.27
N PHE A 194 -2.93 9.86 -3.36
CA PHE A 194 -2.57 8.85 -4.36
C PHE A 194 -1.34 9.27 -5.14
N ASN A 195 -0.40 8.35 -5.35
CA ASN A 195 0.76 8.54 -6.22
C ASN A 195 0.50 7.93 -7.60
N TYR A 196 0.49 8.78 -8.62
CA TYR A 196 0.56 8.34 -10.02
C TYR A 196 2.02 8.33 -10.46
N TYR A 197 2.65 7.16 -10.50
CA TYR A 197 3.99 7.02 -11.07
C TYR A 197 3.93 7.00 -12.60
N LEU A 198 4.66 7.93 -13.22
CA LEU A 198 4.62 8.21 -14.66
C LEU A 198 5.81 7.62 -15.44
N GLY A 199 6.76 6.98 -14.74
CA GLY A 199 8.07 6.63 -15.30
C GLY A 199 9.01 7.82 -15.38
N ASP A 200 10.25 7.57 -15.82
CA ASP A 200 11.31 8.58 -15.93
C ASP A 200 11.56 9.31 -14.60
N TYR A 201 11.38 8.60 -13.48
CA TYR A 201 11.50 9.14 -12.12
C TYR A 201 10.50 10.26 -11.78
N ARG A 202 9.30 10.24 -12.38
CA ARG A 202 8.29 11.28 -12.19
C ARG A 202 7.02 10.73 -11.56
N SER A 203 6.49 11.44 -10.57
CA SER A 203 5.17 11.17 -9.99
C SER A 203 4.28 12.41 -9.99
N THR A 204 2.97 12.20 -10.05
CA THR A 204 1.98 13.15 -9.56
C THR A 204 1.39 12.62 -8.25
N VAL A 205 1.51 13.36 -7.16
CA VAL A 205 0.86 13.06 -5.89
C VAL A 205 -0.37 13.93 -5.77
N ALA A 206 -1.54 13.31 -5.86
CA ALA A 206 -2.81 13.98 -5.69
C ALA A 206 -3.29 13.82 -4.24
N VAL A 207 -3.69 14.92 -3.59
CA VAL A 207 -4.22 14.92 -2.21
C VAL A 207 -5.65 15.45 -2.22
N ASN A 208 -6.56 14.68 -1.65
CA ASN A 208 -7.99 15.01 -1.65
C ASN A 208 -8.33 16.04 -0.57
N ALA A 209 -8.81 17.21 -0.98
CA ALA A 209 -9.23 18.30 -0.11
C ALA A 209 -10.67 18.18 0.43
N ASP A 210 -11.51 17.32 -0.15
CA ASP A 210 -12.88 17.12 0.36
C ASP A 210 -12.88 16.40 1.71
N LEU A 211 -11.83 15.61 1.95
CA LEU A 211 -11.54 15.05 3.24
C LEU A 211 -10.81 16.10 4.06
N LYS A 212 -11.40 16.49 5.18
CA LYS A 212 -10.76 17.40 6.13
C LYS A 212 -9.50 16.74 6.70
N GLN A 213 -8.36 17.06 6.09
CA GLN A 213 -7.06 16.50 6.44
C GLN A 213 -6.69 16.90 7.87
N GLN A 214 -6.13 15.96 8.62
CA GLN A 214 -5.72 16.18 10.01
C GLN A 214 -4.21 16.45 10.07
N MET A 215 -3.78 17.39 10.92
CA MET A 215 -2.38 17.73 11.15
C MET A 215 -1.56 16.50 11.55
N SER A 216 -2.08 15.65 12.42
CA SER A 216 -1.46 14.38 12.81
C SER A 216 -1.35 13.33 11.69
N ASN A 217 -2.12 13.44 10.60
CA ASN A 217 -2.09 12.50 9.48
C ASN A 217 -1.19 12.99 8.32
N LEU A 218 -1.11 14.29 8.08
CA LEU A 218 -0.42 14.83 6.90
C LEU A 218 1.07 14.42 6.79
N PRO A 219 1.88 14.41 7.87
CA PRO A 219 3.28 13.98 7.77
C PRO A 219 3.42 12.53 7.30
N ARG A 220 2.49 11.65 7.73
CA ARG A 220 2.44 10.25 7.27
C ARG A 220 2.02 10.17 5.82
N LEU A 221 0.97 10.88 5.44
CA LEU A 221 0.47 10.91 4.07
C LEU A 221 1.57 11.34 3.09
N VAL A 222 2.27 12.44 3.39
CA VAL A 222 3.35 12.94 2.52
C VAL A 222 4.52 11.95 2.48
N ALA A 223 4.89 11.34 3.61
CA ALA A 223 5.94 10.32 3.61
C ALA A 223 5.55 9.07 2.79
N HIS A 224 4.31 8.60 2.96
CA HIS A 224 3.73 7.45 2.27
C HIS A 224 3.71 7.64 0.76
N GLU A 225 3.25 8.79 0.27
CA GLU A 225 3.15 9.05 -1.17
C GLU A 225 4.48 9.48 -1.80
N SER A 226 5.39 10.08 -1.03
CA SER A 226 6.58 10.76 -1.55
C SER A 226 7.89 10.14 -1.04
N TYR A 227 8.39 10.64 0.09
CA TYR A 227 9.73 10.33 0.59
C TYR A 227 9.67 9.76 2.02
N PRO A 228 10.21 8.56 2.29
CA PRO A 228 10.77 7.56 1.38
C PRO A 228 9.73 6.54 0.86
N GLY A 229 8.45 6.92 0.71
CA GLY A 229 7.37 6.01 0.28
C GLY A 229 7.32 5.76 -1.24
N HIS A 230 6.12 5.68 -1.81
CA HIS A 230 5.88 5.20 -3.18
C HIS A 230 6.77 5.83 -4.25
N HIS A 231 6.89 7.16 -4.30
CA HIS A 231 7.76 7.81 -5.28
C HIS A 231 9.21 7.33 -5.17
N THR A 232 9.72 7.23 -3.95
CA THR A 232 11.10 6.77 -3.67
C THR A 232 11.28 5.32 -4.09
N GLU A 233 10.32 4.45 -3.76
CA GLU A 233 10.33 3.04 -4.17
C GLU A 233 10.39 2.91 -5.70
N HIS A 234 9.48 3.56 -6.41
CA HIS A 234 9.44 3.51 -7.87
C HIS A 234 10.75 4.02 -8.49
N CYS A 235 11.27 5.15 -8.02
CA CYS A 235 12.51 5.70 -8.57
C CYS A 235 13.71 4.77 -8.36
N ARG A 236 13.80 4.14 -7.19
CA ARG A 236 14.92 3.24 -6.86
C ARG A 236 14.82 1.92 -7.60
N LYS A 237 13.61 1.35 -7.73
CA LYS A 237 13.40 0.14 -8.53
C LYS A 237 13.61 0.39 -10.03
N GLU A 238 13.15 1.52 -10.56
CA GLU A 238 13.41 1.89 -11.96
C GLU A 238 14.92 2.05 -12.21
N ALA A 239 15.62 2.83 -11.38
CA ALA A 239 17.06 3.05 -11.57
C ALA A 239 17.89 1.76 -11.37
N GLY A 240 17.57 0.99 -10.32
CA GLY A 240 18.37 -0.16 -9.91
C GLY A 240 18.05 -1.45 -10.65
N LEU A 241 16.76 -1.73 -10.91
CA LEU A 241 16.29 -2.99 -11.48
C LEU A 241 16.01 -2.86 -12.98
N VAL A 242 15.32 -1.80 -13.41
CA VAL A 242 14.99 -1.61 -14.84
C VAL A 242 16.21 -1.12 -15.61
N GLU A 243 16.71 0.08 -15.31
CA GLU A 243 17.83 0.68 -16.04
C GLU A 243 19.16 -0.02 -15.74
N GLY A 244 19.40 -0.38 -14.46
CA GLY A 244 20.65 -0.99 -14.03
C GLY A 244 20.80 -2.47 -14.39
N LYS A 245 19.70 -3.23 -14.44
CA LYS A 245 19.72 -4.70 -14.59
C LYS A 245 18.84 -5.24 -15.72
N GLY A 246 18.08 -4.40 -16.42
CA GLY A 246 17.20 -4.83 -17.50
C GLY A 246 16.01 -5.68 -17.06
N GLN A 247 15.59 -5.58 -15.79
CA GLN A 247 14.49 -6.38 -15.23
C GLN A 247 13.12 -5.79 -15.61
N THR A 248 12.74 -5.98 -16.88
CA THR A 248 11.52 -5.37 -17.45
C THR A 248 10.22 -5.80 -16.77
N GLU A 249 10.20 -6.89 -16.01
CA GLU A 249 9.05 -7.29 -15.18
C GLU A 249 8.69 -6.28 -14.08
N GLN A 250 9.60 -5.36 -13.75
CA GLN A 250 9.38 -4.27 -12.78
C GLN A 250 8.72 -3.04 -13.41
N THR A 251 8.45 -3.06 -14.72
CA THR A 251 7.83 -1.92 -15.44
C THR A 251 6.29 -1.93 -15.41
N ILE A 252 5.69 -2.91 -14.74
CA ILE A 252 4.24 -3.00 -14.53
C ILE A 252 3.96 -3.14 -13.03
N PHE A 253 3.02 -2.34 -12.53
CA PHE A 253 2.51 -2.44 -11.16
C PHE A 253 1.07 -2.91 -11.22
N LEU A 254 0.83 -4.14 -10.75
CA LEU A 254 -0.47 -4.81 -10.86
C LEU A 254 -1.17 -4.81 -9.51
N VAL A 255 -2.39 -4.27 -9.45
CA VAL A 255 -3.24 -4.30 -8.26
C VAL A 255 -3.60 -5.74 -7.91
N ASN A 256 -3.78 -6.02 -6.62
CA ASN A 256 -4.07 -7.36 -6.10
C ASN A 256 -2.95 -8.39 -6.37
N THR A 257 -1.69 -7.94 -6.31
CA THR A 257 -0.49 -8.80 -6.30
C THR A 257 0.34 -8.60 -5.03
N PRO A 258 1.30 -9.50 -4.70
CA PRO A 258 2.08 -9.38 -3.49
C PRO A 258 2.94 -8.11 -3.43
N GLN A 259 3.27 -7.53 -4.60
CA GLN A 259 3.91 -6.22 -4.70
C GLN A 259 3.10 -5.12 -4.00
N CYS A 260 1.76 -5.13 -4.05
CA CYS A 260 0.93 -4.15 -3.36
C CYS A 260 1.12 -4.22 -1.84
N LEU A 261 1.14 -5.43 -1.25
CA LEU A 261 1.36 -5.58 0.19
C LEU A 261 2.74 -5.03 0.60
N MET A 262 3.76 -5.30 -0.22
CA MET A 262 5.12 -4.81 0.02
C MET A 262 5.20 -3.28 -0.10
N ALA A 263 4.61 -2.69 -1.15
CA ALA A 263 4.60 -1.26 -1.38
C ALA A 263 3.83 -0.49 -0.31
N GLU A 264 2.62 -0.94 0.04
CA GLU A 264 1.78 -0.31 1.06
C GLU A 264 2.40 -0.43 2.47
N GLY A 265 2.94 -1.61 2.80
CA GLY A 265 3.68 -1.80 4.05
C GLY A 265 4.93 -0.92 4.15
N LEU A 266 5.66 -0.73 3.04
CA LEU A 266 6.82 0.15 2.97
C LEU A 266 6.39 1.60 3.17
N ALA A 267 5.36 2.04 2.45
CA ALA A 267 4.86 3.40 2.47
C ALA A 267 4.27 3.77 3.85
N ASP A 268 3.53 2.88 4.50
CA ASP A 268 3.04 3.08 5.88
C ASP A 268 4.17 3.19 6.92
N LEU A 269 5.33 2.60 6.65
CA LEU A 269 6.52 2.69 7.49
C LEU A 269 7.49 3.81 7.07
N ALA A 270 7.18 4.56 6.01
CA ALA A 270 8.07 5.57 5.45
C ALA A 270 8.43 6.67 6.46
N LEU A 271 7.44 7.20 7.19
CA LEU A 271 7.68 8.22 8.22
C LEU A 271 8.52 7.66 9.37
N TYR A 272 8.27 6.41 9.78
CA TYR A 272 9.07 5.76 10.82
C TYR A 272 10.51 5.52 10.36
N ALA A 273 10.73 5.12 9.11
CA ALA A 273 12.06 4.89 8.56
C ALA A 273 12.86 6.21 8.46
N ALA A 274 12.20 7.29 8.03
CA ALA A 274 12.82 8.59 7.94
C ALA A 274 13.06 9.21 9.32
N ILE A 275 12.01 9.41 10.12
CA ILE A 275 12.05 10.27 11.32
C ILE A 275 12.15 9.47 12.62
N GLY A 276 11.64 8.25 12.65
CA GLY A 276 11.60 7.42 13.85
C GLY A 276 10.41 7.73 14.76
N PRO A 277 10.48 7.36 16.06
CA PRO A 277 9.34 7.44 16.97
C PRO A 277 8.92 8.87 17.35
N ASN A 278 9.81 9.86 17.22
CA ASN A 278 9.59 11.24 17.65
C ASN A 278 9.13 12.16 16.49
N TRP A 279 8.25 11.66 15.62
CA TRP A 279 7.78 12.37 14.43
C TRP A 279 6.90 13.59 14.74
N GLY A 280 6.21 13.59 15.87
CA GLY A 280 5.32 14.64 16.34
C GLY A 280 6.06 15.92 16.68
N GLY A 281 7.22 15.82 17.35
CA GLY A 281 8.09 16.97 17.60
C GLY A 281 8.60 17.59 16.29
N TRP A 282 9.08 16.76 15.37
CA TRP A 282 9.50 17.19 14.04
C TRP A 282 8.37 17.87 13.24
N ALA A 283 7.16 17.31 13.28
CA ALA A 283 6.00 17.89 12.61
C ALA A 283 5.55 19.21 13.28
N ALA A 284 5.65 19.32 14.60
CA ALA A 284 5.32 20.55 15.32
C ALA A 284 6.23 21.71 14.92
N ASP A 285 7.53 21.46 14.73
CA ASP A 285 8.49 22.48 14.26
C ASP A 285 8.11 22.98 12.85
N ILE A 286 7.82 22.08 11.91
CA ILE A 286 7.40 22.44 10.55
C ILE A 286 6.09 23.23 10.58
N TYR A 287 5.09 22.79 11.36
CA TYR A 287 3.83 23.51 11.48
C TYR A 287 4.00 24.90 12.11
N ALA A 288 4.91 25.05 13.08
CA ALA A 288 5.18 26.33 13.71
C ALA A 288 5.74 27.37 12.72
N ASP A 289 6.58 26.95 11.77
CA ASP A 289 7.08 27.81 10.68
C ASP A 289 5.93 28.28 9.76
N LEU A 290 4.88 27.47 9.64
CA LEU A 290 3.64 27.83 8.93
C LEU A 290 2.66 28.62 9.83
N GLY A 291 3.00 28.90 11.08
CA GLY A 291 2.10 29.57 12.03
C GLY A 291 0.90 28.72 12.47
N LEU A 292 0.99 27.41 12.32
CA LEU A 292 0.01 26.43 12.79
C LEU A 292 0.47 25.85 14.13
N ARG A 293 -0.49 25.64 15.04
CA ARG A 293 -0.22 25.03 16.35
C ARG A 293 -0.57 23.55 16.28
N PHE A 294 0.41 22.70 16.55
CA PHE A 294 0.26 21.25 16.58
C PHE A 294 0.83 20.67 17.89
N ASP A 295 0.09 19.77 18.53
CA ASP A 295 0.52 19.08 19.75
C ASP A 295 1.08 17.70 19.37
N GLY A 296 2.36 17.69 19.01
CA GLY A 296 3.04 16.50 18.49
C GLY A 296 3.09 15.32 19.46
N GLU A 297 3.35 15.58 20.74
CA GLU A 297 3.40 14.54 21.78
C GLU A 297 2.03 13.88 21.96
N ARG A 298 0.96 14.69 22.01
CA ARG A 298 -0.40 14.16 22.08
C ARG A 298 -0.77 13.37 20.83
N ALA A 299 -0.37 13.85 19.65
CA ALA A 299 -0.64 13.16 18.39
C ALA A 299 0.08 11.81 18.28
N GLU A 300 1.31 11.72 18.77
CA GLU A 300 2.05 10.46 18.94
C GLU A 300 1.31 9.51 19.87
N ALA A 301 0.95 9.97 21.08
CA ALA A 301 0.25 9.15 22.08
C ALA A 301 -1.09 8.61 21.56
N VAL A 302 -1.89 9.45 20.88
CA VAL A 302 -3.17 9.02 20.29
C VAL A 302 -2.94 8.03 19.14
N SER A 303 -1.92 8.25 18.30
CA SER A 303 -1.60 7.32 17.22
C SER A 303 -1.14 5.96 17.74
N GLU A 304 -0.29 5.92 18.77
CA GLU A 304 0.20 4.68 19.36
C GLU A 304 -0.94 3.92 20.03
N ALA A 305 -1.76 4.62 20.82
CA ALA A 305 -2.94 4.06 21.48
C ALA A 305 -3.95 3.46 20.49
N GLY A 306 -4.08 4.06 19.30
CA GLY A 306 -4.99 3.60 18.24
C GLY A 306 -4.45 2.51 17.33
N ALA A 307 -3.15 2.16 17.40
CA ALA A 307 -2.49 1.33 16.39
C ALA A 307 -3.17 -0.04 16.20
N ALA A 308 -3.60 -0.69 17.29
CA ALA A 308 -4.27 -1.99 17.22
C ALA A 308 -5.66 -1.94 16.55
N LEU A 309 -6.26 -0.75 16.37
CA LEU A 309 -7.54 -0.61 15.67
C LEU A 309 -7.40 -0.72 14.16
N ALA A 310 -6.18 -0.75 13.60
CA ALA A 310 -5.97 -0.99 12.17
C ALA A 310 -6.55 -2.34 11.72
N ASP A 311 -6.40 -3.38 12.55
CA ASP A 311 -6.90 -4.74 12.29
C ASP A 311 -8.43 -4.80 12.10
N VAL A 312 -9.18 -3.83 12.66
CA VAL A 312 -10.65 -3.79 12.62
C VAL A 312 -11.20 -3.75 11.20
N ARG A 313 -10.51 -3.08 10.25
CA ARG A 313 -10.96 -3.05 8.85
C ARG A 313 -10.84 -4.41 8.17
N GLN A 314 -9.76 -5.14 8.47
CA GLN A 314 -9.58 -6.51 8.01
C GLN A 314 -10.60 -7.46 8.64
N ASP A 315 -10.85 -7.34 9.94
CA ASP A 315 -11.90 -8.12 10.62
C ASP A 315 -13.27 -7.86 10.02
N ALA A 316 -13.58 -6.62 9.65
CA ALA A 316 -14.81 -6.26 8.97
C ALA A 316 -14.89 -6.88 7.57
N ALA A 317 -13.77 -6.96 6.83
CA ALA A 317 -13.70 -7.63 5.53
C ALA A 317 -13.96 -9.15 5.67
N LEU A 318 -13.35 -9.79 6.67
CA LEU A 318 -13.59 -11.20 7.01
C LEU A 318 -15.06 -11.43 7.39
N MET A 319 -15.62 -10.57 8.25
CA MET A 319 -17.03 -10.65 8.63
C MET A 319 -17.96 -10.56 7.42
N LEU A 320 -17.64 -9.73 6.44
CA LEU A 320 -18.47 -9.52 5.26
C LEU A 320 -18.33 -10.64 4.22
N HIS A 321 -17.10 -11.05 3.90
CA HIS A 321 -16.81 -11.92 2.75
C HIS A 321 -16.56 -13.38 3.11
N ASP A 322 -16.10 -13.67 4.32
CA ASP A 322 -15.81 -15.03 4.78
C ASP A 322 -16.93 -15.56 5.69
N GLU A 323 -17.38 -14.74 6.65
CA GLU A 323 -18.47 -15.11 7.57
C GLU A 323 -19.87 -14.80 7.02
N HIS A 324 -19.96 -14.06 5.90
CA HIS A 324 -21.20 -13.62 5.25
C HIS A 324 -22.20 -12.95 6.21
N ARG A 325 -21.69 -12.14 7.15
CA ARG A 325 -22.52 -11.39 8.11
C ARG A 325 -23.32 -10.28 7.42
N ASP A 326 -24.41 -9.89 8.06
CA ASP A 326 -25.25 -8.79 7.60
C ASP A 326 -24.48 -7.46 7.58
N VAL A 327 -24.78 -6.60 6.60
CA VAL A 327 -24.06 -5.33 6.39
C VAL A 327 -24.24 -4.38 7.59
N ASP A 328 -25.42 -4.34 8.21
CA ASP A 328 -25.67 -3.48 9.37
C ASP A 328 -24.89 -3.97 10.60
N ASP A 329 -24.75 -5.29 10.77
CA ASP A 329 -23.92 -5.92 11.79
C ASP A 329 -22.43 -5.53 11.63
N VAL A 330 -21.92 -5.50 10.40
CA VAL A 330 -20.54 -5.07 10.10
C VAL A 330 -20.38 -3.56 10.30
N ALA A 331 -21.38 -2.76 9.94
CA ALA A 331 -21.38 -1.31 10.18
C ALA A 331 -21.29 -1.00 11.68
N ASP A 332 -22.07 -1.69 12.51
CA ASP A 332 -22.04 -1.52 13.96
C ASP A 332 -20.72 -1.98 14.60
N PHE A 333 -20.11 -3.04 14.06
CA PHE A 333 -18.75 -3.45 14.44
C PHE A 333 -17.72 -2.35 14.15
N LEU A 334 -17.75 -1.77 12.94
CA LEU A 334 -16.87 -0.66 12.56
C LEU A 334 -17.08 0.58 13.43
N LYS A 335 -18.33 1.01 13.65
CA LYS A 335 -18.68 2.16 14.51
C LYS A 335 -18.11 2.00 15.90
N ARG A 336 -18.35 0.82 16.50
CA ARG A 336 -17.90 0.49 17.85
C ARG A 336 -16.38 0.58 17.95
N TRP A 337 -15.65 -0.16 17.11
CA TRP A 337 -14.22 -0.34 17.32
C TRP A 337 -13.38 0.80 16.76
N LEU A 338 -13.74 1.40 15.62
CA LEU A 338 -13.00 2.54 15.04
C LEU A 338 -13.37 3.89 15.67
N LEU A 339 -14.39 3.92 16.54
CA LEU A 339 -14.89 5.14 17.17
C LEU A 339 -15.30 6.17 16.09
N VAL A 340 -16.15 5.72 15.18
CA VAL A 340 -16.61 6.50 14.01
C VAL A 340 -18.14 6.54 13.98
N ASN A 341 -18.69 7.54 13.30
CA ASN A 341 -20.12 7.65 13.08
C ASN A 341 -20.59 6.70 11.95
N ASP A 342 -21.91 6.65 11.77
CA ASP A 342 -22.56 5.78 10.78
C ASP A 342 -22.08 6.07 9.35
N ASP A 343 -21.98 7.35 8.98
CA ASP A 343 -21.53 7.77 7.64
C ASP A 343 -20.13 7.25 7.30
N ARG A 344 -19.17 7.36 8.24
CA ARG A 344 -17.80 6.86 8.06
C ARG A 344 -17.73 5.34 8.03
N ALA A 345 -18.53 4.66 8.84
CA ALA A 345 -18.59 3.19 8.80
C ALA A 345 -19.16 2.70 7.45
N ARG A 346 -20.23 3.32 6.95
CA ARG A 346 -20.79 3.03 5.63
C ARG A 346 -19.83 3.39 4.49
N GLN A 347 -19.03 4.45 4.63
CA GLN A 347 -17.96 4.75 3.67
C GLN A 347 -16.90 3.65 3.64
N THR A 348 -16.47 3.17 4.80
CA THR A 348 -15.52 2.05 4.91
C THR A 348 -16.10 0.80 4.25
N LEU A 349 -17.38 0.49 4.50
CA LEU A 349 -18.06 -0.63 3.85
C LEU A 349 -18.08 -0.55 2.33
N ARG A 350 -18.29 0.63 1.73
CA ARG A 350 -18.23 0.79 0.27
C ARG A 350 -16.88 0.37 -0.31
N PHE A 351 -15.78 0.71 0.37
CA PHE A 351 -14.44 0.26 -0.02
C PHE A 351 -14.30 -1.25 0.14
N LEU A 352 -14.71 -1.80 1.30
CA LEU A 352 -14.66 -3.24 1.57
C LEU A 352 -15.55 -4.07 0.64
N SER A 353 -16.60 -3.49 0.04
CA SER A 353 -17.48 -4.18 -0.91
C SER A 353 -17.06 -4.04 -2.38
N SER A 354 -16.03 -3.25 -2.70
CA SER A 354 -15.57 -3.09 -4.08
C SER A 354 -14.97 -4.39 -4.64
N PRO A 355 -15.31 -4.81 -5.87
CA PRO A 355 -14.69 -5.98 -6.49
C PRO A 355 -13.16 -5.92 -6.58
N LEU A 356 -12.62 -4.74 -6.86
CA LEU A 356 -11.18 -4.49 -6.98
C LEU A 356 -10.52 -4.31 -5.60
N TRP A 357 -11.19 -3.65 -4.66
CA TRP A 357 -10.57 -3.25 -3.38
C TRP A 357 -10.92 -4.10 -2.16
N ARG A 358 -11.84 -5.07 -2.27
CA ARG A 358 -12.34 -5.84 -1.11
C ARG A 358 -11.25 -6.52 -0.29
N ALA A 359 -10.22 -7.04 -0.97
CA ALA A 359 -9.08 -7.72 -0.36
C ALA A 359 -7.95 -6.71 -0.04
N TYR A 360 -7.95 -5.55 -0.68
CA TYR A 360 -6.86 -4.59 -0.64
C TYR A 360 -6.65 -3.97 0.76
N THR A 361 -7.65 -3.97 1.64
CA THR A 361 -7.42 -3.53 3.04
C THR A 361 -6.34 -4.35 3.74
N SER A 362 -6.10 -5.60 3.31
CA SER A 362 -5.07 -6.47 3.90
C SER A 362 -3.65 -6.03 3.53
N THR A 363 -3.43 -5.26 2.45
CA THR A 363 -2.09 -4.76 2.10
C THR A 363 -1.57 -3.82 3.17
N TYR A 364 -2.41 -2.89 3.66
CA TYR A 364 -2.06 -1.99 4.76
C TYR A 364 -1.83 -2.75 6.07
N VAL A 365 -2.79 -3.61 6.46
CA VAL A 365 -2.75 -4.28 7.77
C VAL A 365 -1.63 -5.32 7.85
N GLU A 366 -1.56 -6.24 6.89
CA GLU A 366 -0.56 -7.30 6.87
C GLU A 366 0.80 -6.79 6.40
N GLY A 367 0.84 -5.84 5.46
CA GLY A 367 2.07 -5.19 5.00
C GLY A 367 2.77 -4.45 6.12
N TYR A 368 2.05 -3.58 6.85
CA TYR A 368 2.62 -2.92 8.02
C TYR A 368 3.13 -3.95 9.04
N ARG A 369 2.34 -4.97 9.37
CA ARG A 369 2.71 -5.98 10.38
C ARG A 369 3.97 -6.76 9.97
N LEU A 370 4.00 -7.26 8.74
CA LEU A 370 5.12 -8.05 8.21
C LEU A 370 6.38 -7.20 8.14
N LEU A 371 6.31 -6.04 7.50
CA LEU A 371 7.49 -5.21 7.28
C LEU A 371 7.98 -4.59 8.59
N ARG A 372 7.10 -4.19 9.50
CA ARG A 372 7.48 -3.71 10.83
C ARG A 372 8.25 -4.78 11.60
N GLY A 373 7.69 -5.98 11.70
CA GLY A 373 8.32 -7.10 12.39
C GLY A 373 9.67 -7.46 11.77
N TRP A 374 9.75 -7.47 10.44
CA TRP A 374 10.99 -7.69 9.72
C TRP A 374 12.02 -6.57 9.99
N LEU A 375 11.67 -5.29 9.90
CA LEU A 375 12.60 -4.19 10.21
C LEU A 375 13.11 -4.22 11.67
N GLU A 376 12.27 -4.62 12.62
CA GLU A 376 12.63 -4.74 14.04
C GLU A 376 13.55 -5.94 14.30
N ALA A 377 13.33 -7.07 13.63
CA ALA A 377 14.13 -8.29 13.73
C ALA A 377 15.51 -8.18 13.05
N ARG A 378 16.07 -6.96 12.90
CA ARG A 378 17.35 -6.72 12.20
C ARG A 378 18.52 -7.31 12.94
N GLN A 379 19.40 -7.96 12.18
CA GLN A 379 20.63 -8.53 12.70
C GLN A 379 21.45 -7.43 13.36
N ARG A 380 22.21 -7.81 14.40
CA ARG A 380 23.06 -6.88 15.12
C ARG A 380 24.08 -6.26 14.16
N GLY A 381 24.10 -4.93 14.07
CA GLY A 381 24.99 -4.19 13.19
C GLY A 381 24.33 -3.70 11.90
N VAL A 382 23.17 -4.24 11.53
CA VAL A 382 22.35 -3.72 10.41
C VAL A 382 21.51 -2.55 10.91
N SER A 383 21.61 -1.41 10.25
CA SER A 383 20.83 -0.22 10.60
C SER A 383 19.37 -0.34 10.10
N LEU A 384 18.46 0.46 10.66
CA LEU A 384 17.10 0.58 10.13
C LEU A 384 17.15 1.07 8.68
N THR A 385 18.01 2.06 8.41
CA THR A 385 18.20 2.64 7.09
C THR A 385 18.58 1.59 6.06
N GLU A 386 19.62 0.80 6.34
CA GLU A 386 20.12 -0.25 5.44
C GLU A 386 19.04 -1.28 5.14
N ARG A 387 18.32 -1.73 6.17
CA ARG A 387 17.28 -2.74 6.01
C ARG A 387 16.06 -2.21 5.24
N PHE A 388 15.66 -0.96 5.47
CA PHE A 388 14.60 -0.31 4.70
C PHE A 388 15.04 -0.06 3.24
N GLY A 389 16.33 0.23 3.00
CA GLY A 389 16.90 0.36 1.66
C GLY A 389 16.71 -0.89 0.81
N ARG A 390 16.79 -2.08 1.41
CA ARG A 390 16.48 -3.34 0.70
C ARG A 390 15.06 -3.40 0.19
N LEU A 391 14.07 -2.87 0.93
CA LEU A 391 12.68 -2.82 0.47
C LEU A 391 12.51 -1.89 -0.75
N LEU A 392 13.30 -0.83 -0.82
CA LEU A 392 13.33 0.11 -1.94
C LEU A 392 14.06 -0.45 -3.17
N ASP A 393 15.06 -1.31 -2.98
CA ASP A 393 16.01 -1.71 -4.04
C ASP A 393 15.79 -3.12 -4.60
N GLU A 394 15.15 -4.00 -3.83
CA GLU A 394 15.00 -5.42 -4.17
C GLU A 394 13.54 -5.76 -4.48
N PRO A 395 13.28 -6.68 -5.43
CA PRO A 395 11.94 -7.17 -5.73
C PRO A 395 11.50 -8.25 -4.71
N LEU A 396 11.50 -7.89 -3.43
CA LEU A 396 11.14 -8.78 -2.33
C LEU A 396 9.64 -9.08 -2.34
N ILE A 397 9.28 -10.30 -1.94
CA ILE A 397 7.90 -10.76 -1.76
C ILE A 397 7.64 -11.18 -0.31
N PRO A 398 6.38 -11.25 0.15
CA PRO A 398 6.05 -11.51 1.55
C PRO A 398 6.62 -12.84 2.10
N SER A 399 6.57 -13.93 1.34
CA SER A 399 7.21 -15.22 1.68
C SER A 399 8.71 -15.08 1.93
N SER A 400 9.43 -14.33 1.09
CA SER A 400 10.87 -14.12 1.24
C SER A 400 11.28 -13.42 2.55
N LEU A 401 10.34 -12.74 3.22
CA LEU A 401 10.58 -12.07 4.50
C LEU A 401 10.24 -12.95 5.71
N ARG A 402 9.32 -13.90 5.55
CA ARG A 402 8.88 -14.81 6.62
C ARG A 402 9.91 -15.91 6.89
N ASP A 403 10.67 -16.31 5.87
CA ASP A 403 11.68 -17.38 5.97
C ASP A 403 13.02 -16.92 6.58
N VAL A 404 13.13 -15.65 6.96
CA VAL A 404 14.35 -15.02 7.54
C VAL A 404 14.19 -14.76 9.05
N GLY A 405 13.14 -15.31 9.67
CA GLY A 405 12.79 -15.16 11.09
C GLY A 405 13.32 -16.25 12.00
#